data_AF-A0AAD6CPD8-F1
#
_entry.id   AF-A0AAD6CPD8-F1
#
_cell.length_a   1.000
_cell.length_b   1.000
_cell.length_c   1.000
_cell.angle_alpha   90.00
_cell.angle_beta   90.00
_cell.angle_gamma   90.00
#
_symmetry.space_group_name_H-M   'P 1'
#
loop_
_entity.id
_entity.type
_entity.pdbx_description
1 polymer ?
#
loop_
_entity_poly.entity_id
_entity_poly.type
_entity_poly.pdbx_seq_one_letter_code
_entity_poly.pdbx_strand_id
1 'polypeptide(L)'
;MSIGRWRIWRLPVNFQLKSETIRIFLLFIPLYALLTLYARNRSAHDPGSVFFDPWTGYDASYSAIRIEEGDIYIEATDNTTISGFQKASNDPQLCVGIATVAREGIRYLRSTVGTLLDGLSDEERRNIYLIIFIAQSDPSEHPAYDERWLSELSDQVLLYNEDEVDIDHIRALEKSPKKVGRQKALFDYQYLLTACNKIAAPYILMLEDDVVAQDGWYHRTQEAVASAERQMKQIEAPSWLYLRLFYSEEFLGWNSEEWPIYLFYSILAVLLVIFSTLSARQYKPSLRAHLSNDTILLLAFICTPLLIGLFFAAGRATMLPIPQGVHQMPNFGCCSQAFIFPRSRIPDLMDLYQSKDEGYVDSITEEYANLNQEVRWAITPSIMQHVGRQSSKAQKGSSTRPSRYKTKGEMKGAERLWNFAFERNDAHKLRVEHDKAKEELEVQ
;
A
#
# COMPACT_ATOMS: atom_id res chain seq x y z
N MET A 1 63.21 -43.92 15.75
CA MET A 1 62.17 -44.84 15.24
C MET A 1 61.23 -45.21 16.37
N SER A 2 60.01 -44.64 16.37
CA SER A 2 58.76 -45.29 16.75
C SER A 2 57.64 -44.27 16.55
N ILE A 3 56.86 -44.46 15.48
CA ILE A 3 55.73 -43.60 15.12
C ILE A 3 54.54 -44.06 15.97
N GLY A 4 54.04 -43.16 16.82
CA GLY A 4 52.84 -43.39 17.63
C GLY A 4 51.59 -43.49 16.75
N ARG A 5 50.87 -44.61 16.87
CA ARG A 5 49.55 -44.81 16.25
C ARG A 5 48.52 -43.88 16.89
N TRP A 6 47.96 -42.99 16.08
CA TRP A 6 46.76 -42.23 16.41
C TRP A 6 45.55 -43.17 16.52
N ARG A 7 44.92 -43.21 17.68
CA ARG A 7 43.66 -43.92 17.93
C ARG A 7 42.51 -43.01 17.48
N ILE A 8 41.97 -43.26 16.29
CA ILE A 8 40.75 -42.62 15.81
C ILE A 8 39.59 -43.15 16.64
N TRP A 9 38.99 -42.30 17.46
CA TRP A 9 37.70 -42.58 18.12
C TRP A 9 36.63 -42.64 17.03
N ARG A 10 36.24 -43.86 16.62
CA ARG A 10 35.01 -44.07 15.85
C ARG A 10 33.83 -43.83 16.80
N LEU A 11 33.13 -42.72 16.62
CA LEU A 11 31.78 -42.54 17.18
C LEU A 11 30.87 -43.60 16.55
N PRO A 12 30.22 -44.48 17.33
CA PRO A 12 29.23 -45.40 16.80
C PRO A 12 27.91 -44.64 16.66
N VAL A 13 27.71 -43.99 15.52
CA VAL A 13 26.41 -43.43 15.17
C VAL A 13 25.61 -44.50 14.41
N ASN A 14 25.07 -45.47 15.13
CA ASN A 14 24.04 -46.37 14.60
C ASN A 14 22.66 -45.75 14.89
N PHE A 15 22.18 -44.90 13.98
CA PHE A 15 20.78 -44.46 14.00
C PHE A 15 19.88 -45.61 13.50
N GLN A 16 19.52 -46.54 14.38
CA GLN A 16 18.38 -47.43 14.11
C GLN A 16 17.10 -46.70 14.51
N LEU A 17 16.47 -46.02 13.53
CA LEU A 17 15.17 -45.37 13.70
C LEU A 17 14.14 -46.39 14.20
N LYS A 18 13.50 -46.09 15.34
CA LYS A 18 12.45 -46.94 15.91
C LYS A 18 11.18 -46.91 15.06
N SER A 19 10.45 -48.03 15.03
CA SER A 19 9.17 -48.17 14.31
C SER A 19 8.19 -47.03 14.61
N GLU A 20 8.11 -46.56 15.85
CA GLU A 20 7.23 -45.45 16.24
C GLU A 20 7.66 -44.09 15.68
N THR A 21 8.97 -43.83 15.61
CA THR A 21 9.49 -42.60 14.99
C THR A 21 9.17 -42.56 13.49
N ILE A 22 9.28 -43.70 12.81
CA ILE A 22 8.88 -43.84 11.40
C ILE A 22 7.38 -43.63 11.24
N ARG A 23 6.54 -44.24 12.09
CA ARG A 23 5.07 -44.06 12.07
C ARG A 23 4.68 -42.58 12.22
N ILE A 24 5.28 -41.87 13.18
CA ILE A 24 5.01 -40.44 13.40
C ILE A 24 5.39 -39.62 12.17
N PHE A 25 6.55 -39.90 11.56
CA PHE A 25 6.96 -39.20 10.34
C PHE A 25 6.02 -39.48 9.16
N LEU A 26 5.58 -40.73 8.99
CA LEU A 26 4.62 -41.11 7.96
C LEU A 26 3.26 -40.44 8.14
N LEU A 27 2.84 -40.16 9.38
CA LEU A 27 1.63 -39.37 9.67
C LEU A 27 1.83 -37.87 9.43
N PHE A 28 3.04 -37.37 9.65
CA PHE A 28 3.37 -35.96 9.42
C PHE A 28 3.33 -35.58 7.93
N ILE A 29 3.81 -36.47 7.04
CA ILE A 29 3.86 -36.20 5.59
C ILE A 29 2.50 -35.79 4.99
N PRO A 30 1.39 -36.55 5.15
CA PRO A 30 0.10 -36.16 4.59
C PRO A 30 -0.45 -34.89 5.25
N LEU A 31 -0.22 -34.68 6.56
CA LEU A 31 -0.59 -33.44 7.23
C LEU A 31 0.15 -32.24 6.65
N TYR A 32 1.47 -32.37 6.44
CA TYR A 32 2.29 -31.32 5.84
C TYR A 32 1.86 -31.03 4.40
N ALA A 33 1.52 -32.06 3.62
CA ALA A 33 0.98 -31.90 2.27
C ALA A 33 -0.35 -31.14 2.29
N LEU A 34 -1.27 -31.48 3.20
CA LEU A 34 -2.54 -30.77 3.37
C LEU A 34 -2.33 -29.31 3.77
N LEU A 35 -1.42 -29.04 4.71
CA LEU A 35 -1.06 -27.67 5.11
C LEU A 35 -0.44 -26.88 3.95
N THR A 36 0.37 -27.53 3.12
CA THR A 36 0.97 -26.91 1.92
C THR A 36 -0.11 -26.56 0.89
N LEU A 37 -1.08 -27.45 0.65
CA LEU A 37 -2.21 -27.16 -0.23
C LEU A 37 -3.10 -26.04 0.31
N TYR A 38 -3.32 -26.02 1.63
CA TYR A 38 -4.06 -24.94 2.29
C TYR A 38 -3.34 -23.59 2.16
N ALA A 39 -2.03 -23.56 2.46
CA ALA A 39 -1.20 -22.37 2.30
C ALA A 39 -1.21 -21.88 0.86
N ARG A 40 -1.04 -22.77 -0.12
CA ARG A 40 -1.11 -22.42 -1.55
C ARG A 40 -2.41 -21.70 -1.91
N ASN A 41 -3.55 -22.19 -1.42
CA ASN A 41 -4.84 -21.58 -1.72
C ASN A 41 -5.04 -20.22 -1.02
N ARG A 42 -4.55 -20.08 0.22
CA ARG A 42 -4.73 -18.85 1.01
C ARG A 42 -3.76 -17.73 0.62
N SER A 43 -2.55 -18.09 0.21
CA SER A 43 -1.44 -17.17 -0.04
C SER A 43 -1.30 -16.76 -1.50
N ALA A 44 -2.24 -17.14 -2.38
CA ALA A 44 -2.18 -16.84 -3.81
C ALA A 44 -2.13 -15.32 -4.12
N HIS A 45 -2.61 -14.47 -3.21
CA HIS A 45 -2.62 -13.02 -3.36
C HIS A 45 -1.52 -12.32 -2.55
N ASP A 46 -0.73 -13.06 -1.77
CA ASP A 46 0.32 -12.48 -0.94
C ASP A 46 1.62 -12.34 -1.75
N PRO A 47 2.06 -11.12 -2.10
CA PRO A 47 3.22 -10.91 -2.96
C PRO A 47 4.54 -11.39 -2.34
N GLY A 48 4.57 -11.63 -1.03
CA GLY A 48 5.70 -12.20 -0.29
C GLY A 48 5.66 -13.73 -0.17
N SER A 49 4.63 -14.39 -0.69
CA SER A 49 4.51 -15.85 -0.69
C SER A 49 5.19 -16.51 -1.88
N VAL A 50 5.76 -17.69 -1.67
CA VAL A 50 6.21 -18.60 -2.75
C VAL A 50 5.02 -19.11 -3.57
N PHE A 51 3.81 -19.10 -3.00
CA PHE A 51 2.59 -19.53 -3.67
C PHE A 51 1.83 -18.38 -4.36
N PHE A 52 2.41 -17.17 -4.37
CA PHE A 52 1.82 -16.02 -5.05
C PHE A 52 1.51 -16.36 -6.51
N ASP A 53 0.29 -16.08 -6.93
CA ASP A 53 -0.16 -16.22 -8.29
C ASP A 53 -0.36 -14.83 -8.90
N PRO A 54 0.56 -14.33 -9.74
CA PRO A 54 0.44 -13.02 -10.36
C PRO A 54 -0.83 -12.84 -11.19
N TRP A 55 -1.39 -13.94 -11.73
CA TRP A 55 -2.60 -13.89 -12.56
C TRP A 55 -3.84 -13.52 -11.74
N THR A 56 -3.91 -14.04 -10.52
CA THR A 56 -5.01 -13.77 -9.61
C THR A 56 -4.72 -12.55 -8.73
N GLY A 57 -3.48 -12.36 -8.28
CA GLY A 57 -3.10 -11.25 -7.41
C GLY A 57 -3.20 -9.87 -8.07
N TYR A 58 -2.82 -9.75 -9.34
CA TYR A 58 -2.93 -8.48 -10.08
C TYR A 58 -4.24 -8.34 -10.87
N ASP A 59 -5.24 -9.17 -10.56
CA ASP A 59 -6.57 -9.01 -11.14
C ASP A 59 -7.24 -7.77 -10.55
N ALA A 60 -7.66 -6.86 -11.43
CA ALA A 60 -8.26 -5.58 -11.06
C ALA A 60 -9.77 -5.70 -10.79
N SER A 61 -10.17 -6.74 -10.07
CA SER A 61 -11.58 -7.12 -9.87
C SER A 61 -12.44 -5.98 -9.32
N TYR A 62 -11.99 -5.32 -8.25
CA TYR A 62 -12.76 -4.24 -7.63
C TYR A 62 -12.44 -2.89 -8.26
N SER A 63 -11.17 -2.64 -8.62
CA SER A 63 -10.78 -1.40 -9.31
C SER A 63 -11.52 -1.21 -10.63
N ALA A 64 -11.74 -2.28 -11.40
CA ALA A 64 -12.48 -2.20 -12.67
C ALA A 64 -13.94 -1.75 -12.47
N ILE A 65 -14.60 -2.22 -11.41
CA ILE A 65 -15.97 -1.80 -11.07
C ILE A 65 -15.97 -0.31 -10.73
N ARG A 66 -15.05 0.14 -9.85
CA ARG A 66 -14.96 1.56 -9.49
C ARG A 66 -14.66 2.44 -10.69
N ILE A 67 -13.73 2.04 -11.56
CA ILE A 67 -13.43 2.77 -12.79
C ILE A 67 -14.67 2.91 -13.67
N GLU A 68 -15.44 1.83 -13.86
CA GLU A 68 -16.69 1.87 -14.63
C GLU A 68 -17.72 2.82 -14.00
N GLU A 69 -17.94 2.74 -12.68
CA GLU A 69 -18.84 3.66 -11.96
C GLU A 69 -18.39 5.12 -12.10
N GLY A 70 -17.09 5.39 -11.95
CA GLY A 70 -16.52 6.71 -12.12
C GLY A 70 -16.64 7.24 -13.54
N ASP A 71 -16.39 6.40 -14.55
CA ASP A 71 -16.52 6.79 -15.95
C ASP A 71 -17.99 7.12 -16.30
N ILE A 72 -18.95 6.32 -15.80
CA ILE A 72 -20.39 6.59 -15.92
C ILE A 72 -20.75 7.93 -15.28
N TYR A 73 -20.22 8.22 -14.10
CA TYR A 73 -20.44 9.49 -13.40
C TYR A 73 -19.97 10.68 -14.25
N ILE A 74 -18.76 10.62 -14.83
CA ILE A 74 -18.24 11.70 -15.69
C ILE A 74 -19.06 11.82 -16.98
N GLU A 75 -19.44 10.71 -17.61
CA GLU A 75 -20.27 10.73 -18.83
C GLU A 75 -21.65 11.34 -18.59
N ALA A 76 -22.24 11.10 -17.42
CA ALA A 76 -23.50 11.74 -17.03
C ALA A 76 -23.32 13.27 -16.97
N THR A 77 -22.21 13.77 -16.41
CA THR A 77 -21.90 15.20 -16.37
C THR A 77 -21.80 15.83 -17.76
N ASP A 78 -21.09 15.18 -18.68
CA ASP A 78 -20.89 15.70 -20.05
C ASP A 78 -22.23 15.78 -20.83
N ASN A 79 -23.12 14.82 -20.62
CA ASN A 79 -24.41 14.73 -21.31
C ASN A 79 -25.52 15.63 -20.72
N THR A 80 -25.33 16.16 -19.50
CA THR A 80 -26.39 16.92 -18.82
C THR A 80 -26.36 18.39 -19.23
N THR A 81 -27.55 18.96 -19.52
CA THR A 81 -27.72 20.40 -19.76
C THR A 81 -27.80 21.23 -18.47
N ILE A 82 -27.77 20.56 -17.32
CA ILE A 82 -27.81 21.17 -15.99
C ILE A 82 -26.42 21.71 -15.69
N SER A 83 -26.37 23.01 -15.39
CA SER A 83 -25.21 23.70 -14.82
C SER A 83 -25.33 23.73 -13.30
N GLY A 84 -24.20 23.73 -12.59
CA GLY A 84 -24.18 23.93 -11.12
C GLY A 84 -24.13 22.63 -10.32
N PHE A 85 -23.18 21.76 -10.65
CA PHE A 85 -22.83 20.63 -9.78
C PHE A 85 -22.45 21.12 -8.39
N GLN A 86 -22.75 20.31 -7.37
CA GLN A 86 -22.40 20.64 -6.00
C GLN A 86 -20.88 20.84 -5.87
N LYS A 87 -20.49 22.01 -5.38
CA LYS A 87 -19.11 22.42 -5.10
C LYS A 87 -18.83 22.39 -3.60
N ALA A 88 -17.59 22.66 -3.23
CA ALA A 88 -17.19 22.87 -1.85
C ALA A 88 -18.00 24.01 -1.21
N SER A 89 -18.20 23.91 0.10
CA SER A 89 -18.64 25.04 0.92
C SER A 89 -17.50 26.04 1.13
N ASN A 90 -17.80 27.15 1.81
CA ASN A 90 -16.78 28.14 2.19
C ASN A 90 -15.83 27.65 3.31
N ASP A 91 -16.16 26.54 3.99
CA ASP A 91 -15.37 25.96 5.08
C ASP A 91 -15.15 24.44 4.88
N PRO A 92 -14.42 24.05 3.82
CA PRO A 92 -14.18 22.65 3.52
C PRO A 92 -13.28 21.99 4.59
N GLN A 93 -13.56 20.73 4.91
CA GLN A 93 -12.77 19.95 5.85
C GLN A 93 -11.52 19.31 5.22
N LEU A 94 -11.51 19.18 3.89
CA LEU A 94 -10.42 18.56 3.15
C LEU A 94 -10.15 19.32 1.85
N CYS A 95 -8.91 19.75 1.62
CA CYS A 95 -8.44 20.12 0.28
C CYS A 95 -7.88 18.88 -0.41
N VAL A 96 -8.40 18.53 -1.59
CA VAL A 96 -7.90 17.43 -2.41
C VAL A 96 -7.15 18.03 -3.59
N GLY A 97 -5.85 17.78 -3.67
CA GLY A 97 -5.00 18.19 -4.77
C GLY A 97 -4.62 17.02 -5.66
N ILE A 98 -4.89 17.11 -6.96
CA ILE A 98 -4.44 16.14 -7.97
C ILE A 98 -3.53 16.85 -8.96
N ALA A 99 -2.27 16.43 -9.05
CA ALA A 99 -1.36 16.90 -10.11
C ALA A 99 -1.40 15.92 -11.28
N THR A 100 -1.61 16.43 -12.49
CA THR A 100 -1.71 15.60 -13.71
C THR A 100 -0.81 16.12 -14.81
N VAL A 101 -0.27 15.19 -15.60
CA VAL A 101 0.57 15.47 -16.77
C VAL A 101 0.10 14.62 -17.95
N ALA A 102 0.29 15.12 -19.17
CA ALA A 102 -0.20 14.49 -20.38
C ALA A 102 0.60 13.23 -20.66
N ARG A 103 -0.12 12.12 -20.85
CA ARG A 103 0.44 10.82 -21.20
C ARG A 103 -0.21 10.36 -22.50
N GLU A 104 0.60 10.02 -23.49
CA GLU A 104 0.11 9.62 -24.81
C GLU A 104 -0.74 8.34 -24.71
N GLY A 105 -1.99 8.41 -25.16
CA GLY A 105 -2.91 7.27 -25.21
C GLY A 105 -3.45 6.80 -23.85
N ILE A 106 -3.34 7.63 -22.80
CA ILE A 106 -3.76 7.28 -21.43
C ILE A 106 -4.60 8.41 -20.85
N ARG A 107 -5.68 8.05 -20.13
CA ARG A 107 -6.63 9.00 -19.52
C ARG A 107 -6.96 8.64 -18.06
N TYR A 108 -5.95 8.47 -17.20
CA TYR A 108 -6.17 8.06 -15.81
C TYR A 108 -6.97 9.08 -14.99
N LEU A 109 -6.69 10.38 -15.20
CA LEU A 109 -7.34 11.47 -14.46
C LEU A 109 -8.87 11.38 -14.47
N ARG A 110 -9.49 11.02 -15.60
CA ARG A 110 -10.94 10.92 -15.73
C ARG A 110 -11.50 9.92 -14.72
N SER A 111 -10.95 8.71 -14.68
CA SER A 111 -11.37 7.66 -13.76
C SER A 111 -11.00 7.99 -12.30
N THR A 112 -9.86 8.64 -12.05
CA THR A 112 -9.50 9.13 -10.71
C THR A 112 -10.53 10.12 -10.18
N VAL A 113 -10.87 11.16 -10.95
CA VAL A 113 -11.86 12.16 -10.55
C VAL A 113 -13.25 11.54 -10.43
N GLY A 114 -13.64 10.68 -11.39
CA GLY A 114 -14.91 9.97 -11.35
C GLY A 114 -15.07 9.13 -10.09
N THR A 115 -14.06 8.32 -9.73
CA THR A 115 -14.12 7.46 -8.54
C THR A 115 -14.07 8.22 -7.21
N LEU A 116 -13.43 9.40 -7.19
CA LEU A 116 -13.41 10.28 -6.02
C LEU A 116 -14.77 10.91 -5.76
N LEU A 117 -15.53 11.24 -6.81
CA LEU A 117 -16.79 11.97 -6.72
C LEU A 117 -18.03 11.08 -6.75
N ASP A 118 -17.95 9.93 -7.42
CA ASP A 118 -19.06 8.97 -7.47
C ASP A 118 -19.45 8.48 -6.07
N GLY A 119 -20.75 8.50 -5.80
CA GLY A 119 -21.34 8.01 -4.55
C GLY A 119 -21.38 9.01 -3.40
N LEU A 120 -20.60 10.10 -3.46
CA LEU A 120 -20.60 11.14 -2.42
C LEU A 120 -21.99 11.76 -2.26
N SER A 121 -22.41 11.97 -1.02
CA SER A 121 -23.57 12.83 -0.74
C SER A 121 -23.25 14.31 -1.02
N ASP A 122 -24.28 15.14 -1.15
CA ASP A 122 -24.10 16.59 -1.25
C ASP A 122 -23.34 17.16 -0.04
N GLU A 123 -23.53 16.57 1.14
CA GLU A 123 -22.81 16.98 2.35
C GLU A 123 -21.33 16.60 2.31
N GLU A 124 -21.01 15.37 1.92
CA GLU A 124 -19.61 14.94 1.73
C GLU A 124 -18.92 15.82 0.68
N ARG A 125 -19.60 16.08 -0.46
CA ARG A 125 -19.06 16.93 -1.52
C ARG A 125 -18.80 18.37 -1.07
N ARG A 126 -19.66 18.94 -0.20
CA ARG A 126 -19.46 20.29 0.38
C ARG A 126 -18.23 20.39 1.27
N ASN A 127 -17.76 19.28 1.83
CA ASN A 127 -16.60 19.27 2.71
C ASN A 127 -15.27 19.07 1.97
N ILE A 128 -15.31 18.85 0.64
CA ILE A 128 -14.14 18.61 -0.19
C ILE A 128 -13.93 19.81 -1.12
N TYR A 129 -12.75 20.42 -1.06
CA TYR A 129 -12.30 21.38 -2.07
C TYR A 129 -11.34 20.70 -3.04
N LEU A 130 -11.79 20.46 -4.26
CA LEU A 130 -11.05 19.71 -5.27
C LEU A 130 -10.27 20.66 -6.20
N ILE A 131 -8.94 20.61 -6.10
CA ILE A 131 -8.01 21.27 -7.01
C ILE A 131 -7.43 20.24 -7.98
N ILE A 132 -7.65 20.45 -9.28
CA ILE A 132 -7.00 19.69 -10.34
C ILE A 132 -5.95 20.58 -10.99
N PHE A 133 -4.69 20.17 -10.90
CA PHE A 133 -3.57 20.91 -11.46
C PHE A 133 -3.08 20.30 -12.76
N ILE A 134 -3.32 21.00 -13.87
CA ILE A 134 -2.76 20.69 -15.18
C ILE A 134 -1.31 21.18 -15.19
N ALA A 135 -0.38 20.27 -14.86
CA ALA A 135 1.03 20.56 -14.69
C ALA A 135 1.77 20.56 -16.03
N GLN A 136 1.30 21.40 -16.96
CA GLN A 136 1.96 21.67 -18.24
C GLN A 136 2.23 23.15 -18.38
N SER A 137 3.38 23.48 -18.96
CA SER A 137 3.65 24.84 -19.40
C SER A 137 2.68 25.33 -20.48
N ASP A 138 2.17 24.43 -21.33
CA ASP A 138 1.04 24.66 -22.24
C ASP A 138 -0.13 23.72 -21.86
N PRO A 139 -1.19 24.23 -21.21
CA PRO A 139 -2.32 23.42 -20.76
C PRO A 139 -3.05 22.70 -21.90
N SER A 140 -3.04 23.25 -23.12
CA SER A 140 -3.73 22.67 -24.28
C SER A 140 -3.16 21.33 -24.74
N GLU A 141 -1.94 20.99 -24.30
CA GLU A 141 -1.37 19.66 -24.52
C GLU A 141 -2.04 18.57 -23.68
N HIS A 142 -2.73 18.93 -22.59
CA HIS A 142 -3.39 17.96 -21.72
C HIS A 142 -4.76 17.56 -22.30
N PRO A 143 -5.02 16.25 -22.56
CA PRO A 143 -6.24 15.82 -23.24
C PRO A 143 -7.54 16.17 -22.50
N ALA A 144 -7.49 16.26 -21.17
CA ALA A 144 -8.63 16.66 -20.35
C ALA A 144 -8.87 18.18 -20.26
N TYR A 145 -7.95 19.03 -20.75
CA TYR A 145 -8.01 20.48 -20.52
C TYR A 145 -9.29 21.11 -21.09
N ASP A 146 -9.70 20.68 -22.28
CA ASP A 146 -10.91 21.15 -22.94
C ASP A 146 -12.15 20.29 -22.61
N GLU A 147 -12.03 19.27 -21.75
CA GLU A 147 -13.18 18.44 -21.36
C GLU A 147 -14.07 19.18 -20.35
N ARG A 148 -15.38 19.22 -20.63
CA ARG A 148 -16.35 20.02 -19.86
C ARG A 148 -16.41 19.64 -18.38
N TRP A 149 -16.39 18.34 -18.07
CA TRP A 149 -16.43 17.86 -16.69
C TRP A 149 -15.29 18.42 -15.82
N LEU A 150 -14.13 18.78 -16.40
CA LEU A 150 -12.96 19.23 -15.65
C LEU A 150 -13.29 20.47 -14.81
N SER A 151 -13.87 21.49 -15.42
CA SER A 151 -14.26 22.74 -14.74
C SER A 151 -15.59 22.61 -13.98
N GLU A 152 -16.52 21.79 -14.48
CA GLU A 152 -17.83 21.58 -13.85
C GLU A 152 -17.74 20.78 -12.54
N LEU A 153 -16.74 19.89 -12.39
CA LEU A 153 -16.61 19.04 -11.20
C LEU A 153 -15.55 19.51 -10.20
N SER A 154 -14.46 20.13 -10.64
CA SER A 154 -13.41 20.66 -9.75
C SER A 154 -13.77 22.03 -9.17
N ASP A 155 -13.42 22.29 -7.92
CA ASP A 155 -13.58 23.63 -7.34
C ASP A 155 -12.58 24.62 -7.96
N GLN A 156 -11.41 24.11 -8.37
CA GLN A 156 -10.38 24.88 -9.06
C GLN A 156 -9.63 24.00 -10.08
N VAL A 157 -9.54 24.49 -11.31
CA VAL A 157 -8.52 24.03 -12.27
C VAL A 157 -7.31 24.94 -12.11
N LEU A 158 -6.25 24.41 -11.48
CA LEU A 158 -4.99 25.13 -11.28
C LEU A 158 -4.14 25.04 -12.54
N LEU A 159 -3.56 26.17 -12.93
CA LEU A 159 -2.55 26.31 -13.99
C LEU A 159 -1.36 27.06 -13.39
N TYR A 160 -0.19 26.98 -14.03
CA TYR A 160 0.92 27.84 -13.64
C TYR A 160 0.57 29.31 -13.88
N ASN A 161 0.85 30.14 -12.89
CA ASN A 161 0.79 31.59 -13.03
C ASN A 161 2.14 32.15 -13.48
N GLU A 162 2.20 32.76 -14.67
CA GLU A 162 3.40 33.40 -15.23
C GLU A 162 3.98 34.51 -14.33
N ASP A 163 3.17 35.12 -13.47
CA ASP A 163 3.62 36.12 -12.50
C ASP A 163 4.31 35.50 -11.27
N GLU A 164 4.04 34.21 -10.99
CA GLU A 164 4.57 33.50 -9.82
C GLU A 164 5.73 32.57 -10.16
N VAL A 165 5.82 32.08 -11.41
CA VAL A 165 6.80 31.06 -11.81
C VAL A 165 7.52 31.42 -13.11
N ASP A 166 8.78 31.02 -13.22
CA ASP A 166 9.53 31.08 -14.48
C ASP A 166 9.05 29.98 -15.44
N ILE A 167 8.10 30.33 -16.31
CA ILE A 167 7.53 29.39 -17.29
C ILE A 167 8.58 28.84 -18.27
N ASP A 168 9.60 29.63 -18.64
CA ASP A 168 10.66 29.15 -19.53
C ASP A 168 11.51 28.08 -18.84
N HIS A 169 11.71 28.20 -17.52
CA HIS A 169 12.30 27.14 -16.73
C HIS A 169 11.43 25.87 -16.74
N ILE A 170 10.11 25.97 -16.53
CA ILE A 170 9.20 24.82 -16.57
C ILE A 170 9.26 24.12 -17.94
N ARG A 171 9.17 24.88 -19.04
CA ARG A 171 9.33 24.37 -20.42
C ARG A 171 10.67 23.65 -20.60
N ALA A 172 11.74 24.14 -19.98
CA ALA A 172 13.05 23.51 -20.04
C ALA A 172 13.10 22.19 -19.26
N LEU A 173 12.41 22.10 -18.12
CA LEU A 173 12.30 20.86 -17.34
C LEU A 173 11.53 19.78 -18.11
N GLU A 174 10.46 20.14 -18.82
CA GLU A 174 9.61 19.23 -19.62
C GLU A 174 10.37 18.54 -20.77
N LYS A 175 11.39 19.20 -21.32
CA LYS A 175 12.20 18.67 -22.42
C LYS A 175 13.15 17.53 -22.01
N SER A 176 13.40 17.34 -20.71
CA SER A 176 14.35 16.35 -20.22
C SER A 176 13.67 15.26 -19.38
N PRO A 177 13.61 14.00 -19.85
CA PRO A 177 12.97 12.90 -19.12
C PRO A 177 13.49 12.72 -17.68
N LYS A 178 14.79 12.95 -17.45
CA LYS A 178 15.40 12.84 -16.11
C LYS A 178 14.91 13.95 -15.17
N LYS A 179 14.71 15.17 -15.69
CA LYS A 179 14.29 16.33 -14.90
C LYS A 179 12.80 16.33 -14.63
N VAL A 180 11.99 15.85 -15.57
CA VAL A 180 10.53 15.70 -15.40
C VAL A 180 10.20 14.93 -14.12
N GLY A 181 10.78 13.74 -13.93
CA GLY A 181 10.43 12.88 -12.80
C GLY A 181 10.99 13.29 -11.44
N ARG A 182 11.97 14.21 -11.37
CA ARG A 182 12.72 14.53 -10.13
C ARG A 182 12.72 16.02 -9.76
N GLN A 183 12.85 16.90 -10.73
CA GLN A 183 12.87 18.35 -10.50
C GLN A 183 11.47 18.91 -10.71
N LYS A 184 10.89 18.66 -11.90
CA LYS A 184 9.54 19.15 -12.23
C LYS A 184 8.49 18.56 -11.30
N ALA A 185 8.46 17.23 -11.12
CA ALA A 185 7.49 16.60 -10.24
C ALA A 185 7.54 17.13 -8.78
N LEU A 186 8.74 17.44 -8.27
CA LEU A 186 8.89 18.03 -6.94
C LEU A 186 8.38 19.47 -6.90
N PHE A 187 8.67 20.27 -7.93
CA PHE A 187 8.14 21.62 -8.10
C PHE A 187 6.60 21.62 -8.20
N ASP A 188 6.04 20.74 -9.02
CA ASP A 188 4.60 20.61 -9.26
C ASP A 188 3.87 20.26 -7.96
N TYR A 189 4.45 19.35 -7.19
CA TYR A 189 3.95 18.97 -5.88
C TYR A 189 3.93 20.17 -4.92
N GLN A 190 5.01 20.96 -4.87
CA GLN A 190 5.08 22.17 -4.05
C GLN A 190 4.05 23.22 -4.48
N TYR A 191 3.89 23.44 -5.79
CA TYR A 191 2.95 24.42 -6.34
C TYR A 191 1.51 24.06 -5.95
N LEU A 192 1.12 22.80 -6.14
CA LEU A 192 -0.19 22.30 -5.74
C LEU A 192 -0.41 22.30 -4.23
N LEU A 193 0.59 21.87 -3.45
CA LEU A 193 0.51 21.89 -1.98
C LEU A 193 0.30 23.31 -1.45
N THR A 194 0.98 24.29 -2.06
CA THR A 194 0.81 25.72 -1.75
C THR A 194 -0.59 26.20 -2.07
N ALA A 195 -1.14 25.80 -3.23
CA ALA A 195 -2.52 26.12 -3.59
C ALA A 195 -3.53 25.54 -2.59
N CYS A 196 -3.37 24.28 -2.20
CA CYS A 196 -4.24 23.66 -1.20
C CYS A 196 -4.12 24.31 0.18
N ASN A 197 -2.92 24.74 0.59
CA ASN A 197 -2.73 25.42 1.87
C ASN A 197 -3.48 26.78 1.95
N LYS A 198 -3.65 27.46 0.82
CA LYS A 198 -4.42 28.73 0.72
C LYS A 198 -5.91 28.53 1.01
N ILE A 199 -6.47 27.33 0.79
CA ILE A 199 -7.89 27.01 1.02
C ILE A 199 -8.25 26.98 2.52
N ALA A 200 -7.25 26.85 3.39
CA ALA A 200 -7.40 26.86 4.84
C ALA A 200 -8.16 25.67 5.47
N ALA A 201 -8.46 24.62 4.69
CA ALA A 201 -8.96 23.35 5.21
C ALA A 201 -8.00 22.73 6.26
N PRO A 202 -8.50 22.04 7.30
CA PRO A 202 -7.65 21.46 8.36
C PRO A 202 -6.73 20.35 7.85
N TYR A 203 -7.12 19.66 6.77
CA TYR A 203 -6.36 18.58 6.16
C TYR A 203 -6.21 18.77 4.65
N ILE A 204 -5.11 18.28 4.10
CA ILE A 204 -4.82 18.29 2.67
C ILE A 204 -4.51 16.86 2.23
N LEU A 205 -5.29 16.37 1.27
CA LEU A 205 -5.07 15.10 0.57
C LEU A 205 -4.36 15.36 -0.75
N MET A 206 -3.14 14.88 -0.88
CA MET A 206 -2.38 14.90 -2.13
C MET A 206 -2.54 13.55 -2.83
N LEU A 207 -2.98 13.59 -4.10
CA LEU A 207 -3.20 12.42 -4.94
C LEU A 207 -2.38 12.49 -6.23
N GLU A 208 -1.97 11.32 -6.71
CA GLU A 208 -1.51 11.13 -8.10
C GLU A 208 -2.72 10.97 -9.05
N ASP A 209 -2.53 11.21 -10.35
CA ASP A 209 -3.60 11.17 -11.37
C ASP A 209 -4.01 9.76 -11.81
N ASP A 210 -3.45 8.72 -11.18
CA ASP A 210 -3.63 7.31 -11.52
C ASP A 210 -4.00 6.44 -10.31
N VAL A 211 -4.88 7.00 -9.48
CA VAL A 211 -5.49 6.33 -8.33
C VAL A 211 -6.98 6.08 -8.54
N VAL A 212 -7.50 5.05 -7.88
CA VAL A 212 -8.91 4.70 -7.79
C VAL A 212 -9.33 4.75 -6.33
N ALA A 213 -10.40 5.48 -6.04
CA ALA A 213 -10.95 5.57 -4.70
C ALA A 213 -11.98 4.46 -4.44
N GLN A 214 -11.93 3.89 -3.24
CA GLN A 214 -12.95 2.98 -2.75
C GLN A 214 -14.31 3.70 -2.63
N ASP A 215 -15.40 2.96 -2.81
CA ASP A 215 -16.71 3.43 -2.37
C ASP A 215 -16.70 3.71 -0.86
N GLY A 216 -17.27 4.85 -0.47
CA GLY A 216 -17.19 5.38 0.89
C GLY A 216 -15.78 5.78 1.36
N TRP A 217 -14.88 6.19 0.45
CA TRP A 217 -13.52 6.59 0.86
C TRP A 217 -13.52 7.80 1.82
N TYR A 218 -14.46 8.73 1.66
CA TYR A 218 -14.44 10.00 2.37
C TYR A 218 -14.78 9.84 3.87
N HIS A 219 -15.90 9.20 4.22
CA HIS A 219 -16.25 8.99 5.62
C HIS A 219 -15.20 8.13 6.34
N ARG A 220 -14.64 7.10 5.66
CA ARG A 220 -13.53 6.28 6.17
C ARG A 220 -12.27 7.10 6.41
N THR A 221 -12.00 8.06 5.52
CA THR A 221 -10.89 9.00 5.67
C THR A 221 -11.07 9.87 6.91
N GLN A 222 -12.26 10.44 7.12
CA GLN A 222 -12.57 11.24 8.30
C GLN A 222 -12.44 10.42 9.59
N GLU A 223 -12.95 9.19 9.60
CA GLU A 223 -12.82 8.28 10.75
C GLU A 223 -11.35 7.94 11.02
N ALA A 224 -10.56 7.70 9.98
CA ALA A 224 -9.14 7.42 10.10
C ALA A 224 -8.35 8.60 10.65
N VAL A 225 -8.61 9.81 10.18
CA VAL A 225 -8.04 11.04 10.75
C VAL A 225 -8.42 11.19 12.22
N ALA A 226 -9.71 11.03 12.56
CA ALA A 226 -10.17 11.10 13.95
C ALA A 226 -9.54 10.00 14.84
N SER A 227 -9.27 8.82 14.29
CA SER A 227 -8.54 7.74 14.97
C SER A 227 -7.07 8.10 15.19
N ALA A 228 -6.39 8.64 14.18
CA ALA A 228 -5.01 9.12 14.31
C ALA A 228 -4.91 10.18 15.41
N GLU A 229 -5.78 11.18 15.42
CA GLU A 229 -5.83 12.22 16.45
C GLU A 229 -6.06 11.66 17.86
N ARG A 230 -6.94 10.66 18.02
CA ARG A 230 -7.15 9.98 19.30
C ARG A 230 -5.89 9.22 19.75
N GLN A 231 -5.24 8.50 18.83
CA GLN A 231 -4.01 7.76 19.14
C GLN A 231 -2.85 8.69 19.49
N MET A 232 -2.73 9.84 18.82
CA MET A 232 -1.74 10.88 19.14
C MET A 232 -1.87 11.38 20.58
N LYS A 233 -3.10 11.60 21.05
CA LYS A 233 -3.37 11.95 22.46
C LYS A 233 -2.97 10.82 23.43
N GLN A 234 -3.13 9.56 23.03
CA GLN A 234 -2.77 8.41 23.87
C GLN A 234 -1.25 8.21 24.00
N ILE A 235 -0.50 8.48 22.93
CA ILE A 235 0.96 8.36 22.92
C ILE A 235 1.68 9.66 23.32
N GLU A 236 0.92 10.70 23.71
CA GLU A 236 1.42 12.03 24.09
C GLU A 236 2.35 12.68 23.06
N ALA A 237 2.17 12.35 21.78
CA ALA A 237 2.97 12.93 20.71
C ALA A 237 2.33 14.26 20.24
N PRO A 238 3.14 15.30 19.96
CA PRO A 238 2.63 16.63 19.66
C PRO A 238 2.04 16.77 18.25
N SER A 239 2.54 15.97 17.29
CA SER A 239 2.16 16.05 15.88
C SER A 239 2.47 14.75 15.13
N TRP A 240 1.73 14.50 14.05
CA TRP A 240 2.02 13.45 13.07
C TRP A 240 2.23 14.09 11.70
N LEU A 241 3.03 13.45 10.85
CA LEU A 241 3.43 13.99 9.56
C LEU A 241 2.37 13.76 8.49
N TYR A 242 1.96 12.50 8.31
CA TYR A 242 0.95 12.12 7.32
C TYR A 242 0.18 10.85 7.70
N LEU A 243 -0.92 10.63 6.99
CA LEU A 243 -1.74 9.42 7.00
C LEU A 243 -1.81 8.90 5.56
N ARG A 244 -1.36 7.65 5.36
CA ARG A 244 -1.42 6.94 4.08
C ARG A 244 -2.82 6.35 3.88
N LEU A 245 -3.42 6.66 2.74
CA LEU A 245 -4.63 5.97 2.26
C LEU A 245 -4.31 4.84 1.28
N PHE A 246 -3.07 4.81 0.78
CA PHE A 246 -2.50 3.76 -0.06
C PHE A 246 -1.14 3.32 0.46
N TYR A 247 -0.89 2.01 0.37
CA TYR A 247 0.44 1.41 0.45
C TYR A 247 0.48 0.13 -0.38
N SER A 248 1.65 -0.19 -0.95
CA SER A 248 1.86 -1.45 -1.65
C SER A 248 2.24 -2.55 -0.67
N GLU A 249 1.54 -3.68 -0.71
CA GLU A 249 1.86 -4.85 0.12
C GLU A 249 3.13 -5.56 -0.35
N GLU A 250 3.65 -5.25 -1.54
CA GLU A 250 4.89 -5.83 -2.05
C GLU A 250 6.09 -5.57 -1.13
N PHE A 251 6.10 -4.44 -0.44
CA PHE A 251 7.17 -4.06 0.49
C PHE A 251 6.95 -4.61 1.90
N LEU A 252 5.78 -5.17 2.19
CA LEU A 252 5.40 -5.70 3.50
C LEU A 252 5.71 -7.19 3.65
N GLY A 253 6.65 -7.71 2.86
CA GLY A 253 7.10 -9.11 2.92
C GLY A 253 8.03 -9.42 4.09
N TRP A 254 8.70 -10.57 3.99
CA TRP A 254 9.78 -10.94 4.91
C TRP A 254 11.03 -10.11 4.64
N ASN A 255 11.14 -8.97 5.33
CA ASN A 255 12.20 -8.00 5.13
C ASN A 255 13.49 -8.43 5.84
N SER A 256 14.62 -8.29 5.14
CA SER A 256 15.92 -8.78 5.61
C SER A 256 16.41 -8.07 6.87
N GLU A 257 15.98 -6.82 7.05
CA GLU A 257 16.26 -5.94 8.17
C GLU A 257 15.75 -6.53 9.51
N GLU A 258 14.72 -7.37 9.44
CA GLU A 258 14.08 -8.00 10.60
C GLU A 258 14.55 -9.45 10.84
N TRP A 259 15.60 -9.94 10.14
CA TRP A 259 16.10 -11.31 10.28
C TRP A 259 16.39 -11.76 11.73
N PRO A 260 16.90 -10.91 12.65
CA PRO A 260 17.17 -11.35 14.02
C PRO A 260 15.89 -11.73 14.75
N ILE A 261 14.79 -11.02 14.48
CA ILE A 261 13.46 -11.27 15.05
C ILE A 261 12.95 -12.62 14.54
N TYR A 262 13.06 -12.86 13.23
CA TYR A 262 12.64 -14.10 12.59
C TYR A 262 13.41 -15.31 13.14
N LEU A 263 14.73 -15.17 13.29
CA LEU A 263 15.58 -16.22 13.87
C LEU A 263 15.22 -16.48 15.33
N PHE A 264 15.03 -15.43 16.13
CA PHE A 264 14.66 -15.55 17.54
C PHE A 264 13.38 -16.36 17.72
N TYR A 265 12.31 -16.03 17.00
CA TYR A 265 11.05 -16.75 17.09
C TYR A 265 11.14 -18.18 16.52
N SER A 266 11.95 -18.40 15.49
CA SER A 266 12.20 -19.75 14.95
C SER A 266 12.90 -20.65 15.97
N ILE A 267 13.92 -20.12 16.66
CA ILE A 267 14.60 -20.83 17.76
C ILE A 267 13.62 -21.08 18.91
N LEU A 268 12.84 -20.07 19.29
CA LEU A 268 11.84 -20.20 20.36
C LEU A 268 10.81 -21.29 20.05
N ALA A 269 10.33 -21.39 18.81
CA ALA A 269 9.41 -22.43 18.37
C ALA A 269 10.01 -23.84 18.50
N VAL A 270 11.27 -24.02 18.10
CA VAL A 270 12.00 -25.30 18.27
C VAL A 270 12.17 -25.64 19.76
N LEU A 271 12.60 -24.68 20.57
CA LEU A 271 12.76 -24.86 22.02
C LEU A 271 11.43 -25.20 22.70
N LEU A 272 10.32 -24.58 22.28
CA LEU A 272 8.99 -24.87 22.78
C LEU A 272 8.59 -26.32 22.49
N VAL A 273 8.88 -26.84 21.30
CA VAL A 273 8.63 -28.25 20.94
C VAL A 273 9.49 -29.19 21.77
N ILE A 274 10.78 -28.88 21.97
CA ILE A 274 11.67 -29.67 22.83
C ILE A 274 11.14 -29.68 24.27
N PHE A 275 10.88 -28.51 24.86
CA PHE A 275 10.45 -28.40 26.25
C PHE A 275 9.08 -29.05 26.48
N SER A 276 8.12 -28.83 25.58
CA SER A 276 6.78 -29.43 25.68
C SER A 276 6.82 -30.95 25.57
N THR A 277 7.61 -31.50 24.64
CA THR A 277 7.74 -32.96 24.48
C THR A 277 8.51 -33.61 25.65
N LEU A 278 9.58 -32.98 26.14
CA LEU A 278 10.30 -33.43 27.34
C LEU A 278 9.41 -33.40 28.59
N SER A 279 8.66 -32.30 28.78
CA SER A 279 7.71 -32.15 29.89
C SER A 279 6.60 -33.20 29.78
N ALA A 280 5.99 -33.36 28.61
CA ALA A 280 4.96 -34.37 28.38
C ALA A 280 5.47 -35.79 28.70
N ARG A 281 6.72 -36.10 28.32
CA ARG A 281 7.38 -37.37 28.63
C ARG A 281 7.65 -37.57 30.13
N GLN A 282 7.97 -36.50 30.84
CA GLN A 282 8.24 -36.53 32.28
C GLN A 282 6.95 -36.73 33.08
N TYR A 283 5.91 -35.95 32.78
CA TYR A 283 4.66 -35.91 33.54
C TYR A 283 3.64 -36.97 33.11
N LYS A 284 3.73 -37.52 31.89
CA LYS A 284 2.82 -38.58 31.40
C LYS A 284 3.63 -39.84 31.03
N PRO A 285 3.75 -40.82 31.96
CA PRO A 285 4.49 -42.06 31.72
C PRO A 285 4.02 -42.84 30.48
N SER A 286 2.73 -42.77 30.14
CA SER A 286 2.16 -43.41 28.94
C SER A 286 2.75 -42.90 27.62
N LEU A 287 3.26 -41.67 27.59
CA LEU A 287 3.86 -41.07 26.40
C LEU A 287 5.34 -41.42 26.23
N ARG A 288 6.00 -42.03 27.23
CA ARG A 288 7.44 -42.36 27.19
C ARG A 288 7.78 -43.33 26.06
N ALA A 289 6.87 -44.24 25.72
CA ALA A 289 7.06 -45.19 24.62
C ALA A 289 7.08 -44.51 23.24
N HIS A 290 6.32 -43.42 23.08
CA HIS A 290 6.18 -42.70 21.81
C HIS A 290 7.18 -41.53 21.67
N LEU A 291 7.50 -40.85 22.77
CA LEU A 291 8.44 -39.72 22.83
C LEU A 291 9.87 -40.17 23.13
N SER A 292 10.40 -41.04 22.28
CA SER A 292 11.82 -41.42 22.29
C SER A 292 12.72 -40.22 21.95
N ASN A 293 14.02 -40.28 22.26
CA ASN A 293 14.96 -39.21 21.88
C ASN A 293 14.96 -38.99 20.36
N ASP A 294 14.91 -40.06 19.56
CA ASP A 294 14.85 -39.97 18.10
C ASP A 294 13.57 -39.26 17.64
N THR A 295 12.43 -39.55 18.29
CA THR A 295 11.16 -38.86 18.01
C THR A 295 11.24 -37.37 18.35
N ILE A 296 11.83 -37.01 19.49
CA ILE A 296 11.98 -35.60 19.89
C ILE A 296 12.91 -34.88 18.91
N LEU A 297 14.01 -35.50 18.50
CA LEU A 297 14.92 -34.94 17.49
C LEU A 297 14.24 -34.79 16.13
N LEU A 298 13.46 -35.78 15.70
CA LEU A 298 12.65 -35.71 14.47
C LEU A 298 11.67 -34.52 14.52
N LEU A 299 10.90 -34.39 15.60
CA LEU A 299 9.93 -33.31 15.73
C LEU A 299 10.62 -31.95 15.75
N ALA A 300 11.67 -31.79 16.57
CA ALA A 300 12.34 -30.51 16.77
C ALA A 300 13.20 -30.04 15.59
N PHE A 301 13.85 -30.96 14.87
CA PHE A 301 14.87 -30.62 13.86
C PHE A 301 14.49 -31.02 12.42
N ILE A 302 13.34 -31.68 12.22
CA ILE A 302 12.82 -31.98 10.88
C ILE A 302 11.41 -31.42 10.72
N CYS A 303 10.45 -31.88 11.53
CA CYS A 303 9.05 -31.46 11.36
C CYS A 303 8.85 -29.98 11.65
N THR A 304 9.39 -29.47 12.77
CA THR A 304 9.26 -28.05 13.14
C THR A 304 9.95 -27.12 12.13
N PRO A 305 11.19 -27.35 11.69
CA PRO A 305 11.79 -26.54 10.62
C PRO A 305 11.02 -26.58 9.30
N LEU A 306 10.41 -27.71 8.91
CA LEU A 306 9.54 -27.78 7.73
C LEU A 306 8.29 -26.91 7.89
N LEU A 307 7.67 -26.89 9.07
CA LEU A 307 6.52 -26.03 9.36
C LEU A 307 6.90 -24.55 9.43
N ILE A 308 8.06 -24.21 10.00
CA ILE A 308 8.62 -22.86 9.98
C ILE A 308 8.88 -22.44 8.52
N GLY A 309 9.49 -23.30 7.72
CA GLY A 309 9.70 -23.05 6.30
C GLY A 309 8.38 -22.80 5.56
N LEU A 310 7.34 -23.57 5.86
CA LEU A 310 6.01 -23.37 5.28
C LEU A 310 5.36 -22.05 5.74
N PHE A 311 5.56 -21.65 6.99
CA PHE A 311 5.11 -20.35 7.52
C PHE A 311 5.72 -19.18 6.73
N PHE A 312 7.04 -19.22 6.48
CA PHE A 312 7.68 -18.22 5.63
C PHE A 312 7.23 -18.32 4.17
N ALA A 313 7.11 -19.54 3.62
CA ALA A 313 6.66 -19.75 2.24
C ALA A 313 5.24 -19.25 1.99
N ALA A 314 4.36 -19.25 3.01
CA ALA A 314 3.00 -18.72 2.94
C ALA A 314 2.94 -17.18 2.84
N GLY A 315 4.04 -16.47 3.06
CA GLY A 315 4.09 -15.01 2.96
C GLY A 315 3.63 -14.29 4.23
N ARG A 316 4.14 -13.07 4.42
CA ARG A 316 3.94 -12.29 5.66
C ARG A 316 2.52 -11.75 5.77
N ALA A 317 1.93 -11.24 4.69
CA ALA A 317 0.58 -10.67 4.74
C ALA A 317 -0.48 -11.74 5.07
N THR A 318 -0.26 -12.99 4.65
CA THR A 318 -1.13 -14.12 4.97
C THR A 318 -0.98 -14.58 6.41
N MET A 319 0.27 -14.69 6.89
CA MET A 319 0.55 -15.24 8.22
C MET A 319 0.44 -14.23 9.35
N LEU A 320 0.75 -12.96 9.08
CA LEU A 320 0.77 -11.85 10.01
C LEU A 320 0.09 -10.61 9.37
N PRO A 321 -1.22 -10.69 9.07
CA PRO A 321 -1.94 -9.57 8.47
C PRO A 321 -1.93 -8.36 9.39
N ILE A 322 -1.85 -7.16 8.80
CA ILE A 322 -1.99 -5.91 9.53
C ILE A 322 -3.44 -5.81 10.02
N PRO A 323 -3.68 -5.50 11.31
CA PRO A 323 -5.03 -5.29 11.83
C PRO A 323 -5.77 -4.16 11.11
N GLN A 324 -7.09 -4.29 11.00
CA GLN A 324 -7.93 -3.24 10.44
C GLN A 324 -7.91 -1.98 11.33
N GLY A 325 -8.03 -0.82 10.70
CA GLY A 325 -7.97 0.49 11.33
C GLY A 325 -6.65 1.21 11.08
N VAL A 326 -6.45 2.29 11.84
CA VAL A 326 -5.28 3.16 11.74
C VAL A 326 -4.17 2.65 12.64
N HIS A 327 -2.97 2.52 12.07
CA HIS A 327 -1.78 2.03 12.76
C HIS A 327 -0.54 2.77 12.24
N GLN A 328 0.53 2.78 13.04
CA GLN A 328 1.78 3.41 12.61
C GLN A 328 2.44 2.56 11.53
N MET A 329 2.96 3.21 10.49
CA MET A 329 3.72 2.57 9.41
C MET A 329 5.03 3.33 9.16
N PRO A 330 5.99 3.27 10.10
CA PRO A 330 7.26 4.01 9.98
C PRO A 330 8.24 3.36 8.99
N ASN A 331 8.06 2.07 8.67
CA ASN A 331 8.94 1.30 7.80
C ASN A 331 8.13 0.62 6.70
N PHE A 332 8.77 0.40 5.56
CA PHE A 332 8.24 -0.38 4.43
C PHE A 332 6.95 0.17 3.79
N GLY A 333 6.46 1.32 4.27
CA GLY A 333 5.42 2.07 3.60
C GLY A 333 5.99 2.69 2.33
N CYS A 334 5.50 2.26 1.17
CA CYS A 334 5.83 2.94 -0.08
C CYS A 334 4.69 3.77 -0.63
N CYS A 335 5.19 4.88 -1.17
CA CYS A 335 4.77 5.61 -2.35
C CYS A 335 3.77 6.75 -2.07
N SER A 336 3.77 7.77 -2.93
CA SER A 336 3.12 9.08 -2.72
C SER A 336 1.70 9.19 -3.30
N GLN A 337 1.06 8.07 -3.63
CA GLN A 337 -0.21 8.09 -4.36
C GLN A 337 -1.36 8.74 -3.59
N ALA A 338 -1.39 8.57 -2.27
CA ALA A 338 -2.47 9.13 -1.45
C ALA A 338 -2.01 9.41 -0.02
N PHE A 339 -1.66 10.68 0.23
CA PHE A 339 -1.26 11.17 1.54
C PHE A 339 -2.20 12.25 2.04
N ILE A 340 -2.62 12.12 3.29
CA ILE A 340 -3.23 13.20 4.05
C ILE A 340 -2.18 13.85 4.93
N PHE A 341 -2.06 15.17 4.83
CA PHE A 341 -1.23 15.99 5.70
C PHE A 341 -2.13 16.87 6.57
N PRO A 342 -1.86 16.97 7.89
CA PRO A 342 -2.40 18.06 8.69
C PRO A 342 -1.89 19.39 8.16
N ARG A 343 -2.77 20.39 8.06
CA ARG A 343 -2.39 21.71 7.54
C ARG A 343 -1.24 22.35 8.33
N SER A 344 -1.17 22.08 9.63
CA SER A 344 -0.10 22.54 10.51
C SER A 344 1.31 22.08 10.10
N ARG A 345 1.43 21.00 9.32
CA ARG A 345 2.70 20.43 8.86
C ARG A 345 3.13 20.91 7.47
N ILE A 346 2.26 21.64 6.77
CA ILE A 346 2.57 22.11 5.41
C ILE A 346 3.76 23.07 5.37
N PRO A 347 3.91 24.05 6.28
CA PRO A 347 5.10 24.91 6.28
C PRO A 347 6.41 24.10 6.36
N ASP A 348 6.47 23.10 7.24
CA ASP A 348 7.66 22.24 7.40
C ASP A 348 7.98 21.47 6.11
N LEU A 349 6.95 20.95 5.44
CA LEU A 349 7.09 20.25 4.16
C LEU A 349 7.50 21.19 3.02
N MET A 350 6.96 22.40 2.98
CA MET A 350 7.34 23.41 2.00
C MET A 350 8.83 23.78 2.15
N ASP A 351 9.27 24.08 3.37
CA ASP A 351 10.68 24.38 3.65
C ASP A 351 11.59 23.20 3.26
N LEU A 352 11.19 21.97 3.58
CA LEU A 352 11.89 20.75 3.20
C LEU A 352 12.04 20.65 1.68
N TYR A 353 10.94 20.74 0.93
CA TYR A 353 10.99 20.54 -0.52
C TYR A 353 11.70 21.68 -1.23
N GLN A 354 11.60 22.92 -0.74
CA GLN A 354 12.35 24.06 -1.28
C GLN A 354 13.85 23.91 -1.05
N SER A 355 14.27 23.32 0.08
CA SER A 355 15.68 23.04 0.36
C SER A 355 16.29 21.94 -0.54
N LYS A 356 15.45 21.19 -1.25
CA LYS A 356 15.84 20.08 -2.11
C LYS A 356 15.60 20.47 -3.57
N ASP A 357 16.68 20.75 -4.31
CA ASP A 357 16.58 21.12 -5.74
C ASP A 357 16.05 19.98 -6.64
N GLU A 358 16.26 18.71 -6.23
CA GLU A 358 15.78 17.54 -6.97
C GLU A 358 15.54 16.33 -6.07
N GLY A 359 14.54 15.51 -6.41
CA GLY A 359 14.31 14.23 -5.76
C GLY A 359 12.92 13.69 -5.98
N TYR A 360 12.62 12.53 -5.39
CA TYR A 360 11.26 12.03 -5.35
C TYR A 360 10.61 12.47 -4.03
N VAL A 361 9.39 12.99 -4.12
CA VAL A 361 8.63 13.49 -2.98
C VAL A 361 8.58 12.44 -1.87
N ASP A 362 8.16 11.22 -2.20
CA ASP A 362 8.10 10.08 -1.27
C ASP A 362 9.42 9.87 -0.50
N SER A 363 10.54 9.81 -1.21
CA SER A 363 11.86 9.55 -0.64
C SER A 363 12.33 10.69 0.26
N ILE A 364 12.10 11.94 -0.17
CA ILE A 364 12.44 13.14 0.62
C ILE A 364 11.59 13.19 1.90
N THR A 365 10.28 12.94 1.80
CA THR A 365 9.37 12.93 2.96
C THR A 365 9.72 11.82 3.94
N GLU A 366 10.04 10.61 3.46
CA GLU A 366 10.47 9.50 4.33
C GLU A 366 11.82 9.77 5.01
N GLU A 367 12.79 10.35 4.28
CA GLU A 367 14.08 10.74 4.85
C GLU A 367 13.88 11.76 5.98
N TYR A 368 13.08 12.79 5.74
CA TYR A 368 12.71 13.77 6.76
C TYR A 368 12.04 13.13 7.97
N ALA A 369 11.07 12.23 7.73
CA ALA A 369 10.35 11.55 8.79
C ALA A 369 11.27 10.68 9.66
N ASN A 370 12.22 9.98 9.04
CA ASN A 370 13.19 9.16 9.76
C ASN A 370 14.17 10.01 10.58
N LEU A 371 14.66 11.12 10.02
CA LEU A 371 15.59 12.02 10.70
C LEU A 371 14.95 12.71 11.90
N ASN A 372 13.68 13.09 11.81
CA ASN A 372 12.94 13.80 12.86
C ASN A 372 12.09 12.89 13.74
N GLN A 373 12.13 11.57 13.52
CA GLN A 373 11.31 10.58 14.24
C GLN A 373 9.80 10.88 14.18
N GLU A 374 9.34 11.34 13.03
CA GLU A 374 7.95 11.73 12.82
C GLU A 374 7.00 10.53 12.87
N VAL A 375 5.83 10.76 13.49
CA VAL A 375 4.74 9.78 13.49
C VAL A 375 4.09 9.73 12.11
N ARG A 376 4.01 8.53 11.54
CA ARG A 376 3.43 8.25 10.22
C ARG A 376 2.35 7.20 10.36
N TRP A 377 1.15 7.51 9.91
CA TRP A 377 -0.01 6.64 10.01
C TRP A 377 -0.34 6.00 8.66
N ALA A 378 -1.02 4.85 8.69
CA ALA A 378 -1.67 4.23 7.54
C ALA A 378 -3.02 3.63 7.97
N ILE A 379 -4.00 3.63 7.05
CA ILE A 379 -5.28 2.93 7.23
C ILE A 379 -5.22 1.54 6.59
N THR A 380 -5.70 0.52 7.30
CA THR A 380 -5.93 -0.85 6.77
C THR A 380 -7.41 -1.22 6.88
N PRO A 381 -8.05 -1.77 5.83
CA PRO A 381 -7.52 -1.94 4.48
C PRO A 381 -7.23 -0.59 3.80
N SER A 382 -6.39 -0.63 2.76
CA SER A 382 -6.17 0.53 1.88
C SER A 382 -7.51 0.97 1.28
N ILE A 383 -7.77 2.26 1.23
CA ILE A 383 -9.02 2.83 0.66
C ILE A 383 -8.79 3.56 -0.66
N MET A 384 -7.54 3.55 -1.12
CA MET A 384 -7.12 3.98 -2.45
C MET A 384 -6.36 2.83 -3.11
N GLN A 385 -6.33 2.80 -4.44
CA GLN A 385 -5.57 1.84 -5.23
C GLN A 385 -4.86 2.54 -6.38
N HIS A 386 -3.62 2.17 -6.64
CA HIS A 386 -2.89 2.66 -7.80
C HIS A 386 -3.22 1.79 -9.03
N VAL A 387 -3.58 2.43 -10.14
CA VAL A 387 -3.89 1.77 -11.43
C VAL A 387 -2.94 2.20 -12.55
N GLY A 388 -1.96 3.04 -12.24
CA GLY A 388 -0.95 3.54 -13.17
C GLY A 388 -0.06 2.42 -13.72
N ARG A 389 -0.23 2.06 -14.99
CA ARG A 389 0.63 1.07 -15.68
C ARG A 389 1.81 1.73 -16.40
N GLN A 390 1.75 3.05 -16.59
CA GLN A 390 2.84 3.86 -17.11
C GLN A 390 3.10 5.03 -16.15
N SER A 391 4.30 5.06 -15.55
CA SER A 391 4.71 6.18 -14.72
C SER A 391 5.18 7.34 -15.58
N SER A 392 4.82 8.58 -15.19
CA SER A 392 5.42 9.81 -15.69
C SER A 392 6.94 9.89 -15.44
N LYS A 393 7.45 9.10 -14.49
CA LYS A 393 8.88 8.96 -14.16
C LYS A 393 9.62 7.95 -15.07
N ALA A 394 8.92 7.23 -15.97
CA ALA A 394 9.53 6.23 -16.84
C ALA A 394 10.16 6.85 -18.12
N GLN A 395 11.27 6.28 -18.60
CA GLN A 395 11.92 6.71 -19.85
C GLN A 395 10.95 6.59 -21.06
N LYS A 396 10.83 7.68 -21.84
CA LYS A 396 10.19 7.66 -23.17
C LYS A 396 10.95 6.66 -24.06
N GLY A 397 10.27 5.59 -24.48
CA GLY A 397 10.85 4.57 -25.36
C GLY A 397 10.28 3.15 -25.22
N SER A 398 9.49 2.87 -24.18
CA SER A 398 8.82 1.58 -24.03
C SER A 398 7.41 1.61 -24.61
N SER A 399 7.34 1.58 -25.95
CA SER A 399 6.11 1.19 -26.65
C SER A 399 5.85 -0.29 -26.35
N THR A 400 4.91 -0.58 -25.46
CA THR A 400 4.36 -1.93 -25.38
C THR A 400 2.86 -1.81 -25.28
N ARG A 401 2.20 -2.21 -26.38
CA ARG A 401 0.79 -2.58 -26.40
C ARG A 401 0.49 -3.43 -25.16
N PRO A 402 -0.68 -3.26 -24.51
CA PRO A 402 -1.01 -4.01 -23.33
C PRO A 402 -1.17 -5.48 -23.72
N SER A 403 -0.17 -6.31 -23.43
CA SER A 403 -0.45 -7.72 -23.21
C SER A 403 -1.33 -7.75 -21.97
N ARG A 404 -2.54 -8.31 -22.07
CA ARG A 404 -3.37 -8.68 -20.91
C ARG A 404 -2.61 -9.56 -19.91
N TYR A 405 -1.46 -10.09 -20.32
CA TYR A 405 -0.73 -11.11 -19.61
C TYR A 405 0.76 -10.75 -19.51
N LYS A 406 1.20 -10.28 -18.35
CA LYS A 406 2.60 -10.07 -18.00
C LYS A 406 2.92 -10.86 -16.74
N THR A 407 4.03 -11.57 -16.74
CA THR A 407 4.62 -12.15 -15.53
C THR A 407 5.19 -11.04 -14.63
N LYS A 408 5.38 -11.31 -13.33
CA LYS A 408 5.94 -10.35 -12.36
C LYS A 408 7.28 -9.73 -12.83
N GLY A 409 8.10 -10.49 -13.56
CA GLY A 409 9.36 -10.02 -14.12
C GLY A 409 9.22 -9.09 -15.34
N GLU A 410 8.07 -9.09 -16.01
CA GLU A 410 7.76 -8.25 -17.17
C GLU A 410 7.02 -6.96 -16.78
N MET A 411 6.54 -6.86 -15.53
CA MET A 411 5.87 -5.69 -15.00
C MET A 411 6.86 -4.57 -14.66
N LYS A 412 6.53 -3.34 -15.05
CA LYS A 412 7.29 -2.13 -14.65
C LYS A 412 7.07 -1.84 -13.17
N GLY A 413 7.95 -1.05 -12.56
CA GLY A 413 7.85 -0.66 -11.14
C GLY A 413 6.47 -0.10 -10.76
N ALA A 414 5.90 0.77 -11.59
CA ALA A 414 4.55 1.32 -11.38
C ALA A 414 3.43 0.25 -11.46
N GLU A 415 3.56 -0.72 -12.38
CA GLU A 415 2.60 -1.83 -12.50
C GLU A 415 2.62 -2.76 -11.28
N ARG A 416 3.66 -2.70 -10.45
CA ARG A 416 3.80 -3.50 -9.23
C ARG A 416 3.32 -2.77 -7.98
N LEU A 417 3.07 -1.46 -8.06
CA LEU A 417 2.49 -0.69 -6.96
C LEU A 417 1.01 -1.05 -6.86
N TRP A 418 0.71 -1.95 -5.94
CA TRP A 418 -0.58 -2.62 -5.86
C TRP A 418 -0.92 -2.97 -4.41
N ASN A 419 -2.17 -2.73 -4.01
CA ASN A 419 -2.71 -3.25 -2.77
C ASN A 419 -3.60 -4.46 -3.09
N PHE A 420 -3.18 -5.65 -2.68
CA PHE A 420 -3.85 -6.90 -3.05
C PHE A 420 -5.14 -7.10 -2.26
N ALA A 421 -5.21 -6.55 -1.04
CA ALA A 421 -6.41 -6.55 -0.22
C ALA A 421 -7.52 -5.67 -0.80
N PHE A 422 -7.17 -4.53 -1.44
CA PHE A 422 -8.13 -3.64 -2.08
C PHE A 422 -8.99 -4.34 -3.14
N GLU A 423 -8.38 -5.21 -3.95
CA GLU A 423 -9.07 -5.94 -5.03
C GLU A 423 -10.04 -7.01 -4.52
N ARG A 424 -10.02 -7.30 -3.21
CA ARG A 424 -10.90 -8.28 -2.57
C ARG A 424 -12.14 -7.65 -1.93
N ASN A 425 -12.31 -6.35 -2.10
CA ASN A 425 -13.47 -5.61 -1.64
C ASN A 425 -14.75 -6.09 -2.37
N ASP A 426 -15.85 -6.12 -1.62
CA ASP A 426 -17.17 -6.47 -2.13
C ASP A 426 -17.95 -5.18 -2.38
N ALA A 427 -18.11 -4.81 -3.65
CA ALA A 427 -18.70 -3.53 -4.05
C ALA A 427 -20.09 -3.31 -3.48
N HIS A 428 -20.95 -4.33 -3.48
CA HIS A 428 -22.30 -4.22 -2.92
C HIS A 428 -22.28 -3.99 -1.41
N LYS A 429 -21.41 -4.70 -0.67
CA LYS A 429 -21.29 -4.48 0.78
C LYS A 429 -20.78 -3.08 1.12
N LEU A 430 -19.82 -2.58 0.34
CA LEU A 430 -19.29 -1.23 0.53
C LEU A 430 -20.35 -0.17 0.25
N ARG A 431 -21.14 -0.32 -0.82
CA ARG A 431 -22.22 0.62 -1.14
C ARG A 431 -23.27 0.68 -0.04
N VAL A 432 -23.72 -0.48 0.45
CA VAL A 432 -24.70 -0.55 1.56
C VAL A 432 -24.15 0.09 2.84
N GLU A 433 -22.86 -0.10 3.12
CA GLU A 433 -22.21 0.51 4.27
C GLU A 433 -22.07 2.03 4.12
N HIS A 434 -21.71 2.52 2.94
CA HIS A 434 -21.62 3.94 2.65
C HIS A 434 -22.99 4.62 2.72
N ASP A 435 -24.04 4.00 2.17
CA ASP A 435 -25.41 4.51 2.24
C ASP A 435 -25.87 4.69 3.68
N LYS A 436 -25.58 3.71 4.54
CA LYS A 436 -25.85 3.82 5.97
C LYS A 436 -25.06 4.95 6.64
N ALA A 437 -23.79 5.13 6.28
CA ALA A 437 -22.97 6.21 6.82
C ALA A 437 -23.51 7.60 6.42
N LYS A 438 -24.04 7.74 5.21
CA LYS A 438 -24.70 8.98 4.75
C LYS A 438 -25.98 9.27 5.54
N GLU A 439 -26.81 8.26 5.78
CA GLU A 439 -28.00 8.42 6.63
C GLU A 439 -27.65 8.87 8.06
N GLU A 440 -26.55 8.37 8.63
CA GLU A 440 -26.08 8.76 9.97
C GLU A 440 -25.55 10.21 10.03
N LEU A 441 -25.06 10.75 8.91
CA LEU A 441 -24.65 12.15 8.78
C LEU A 441 -25.86 13.09 8.67
N GLU A 442 -26.88 12.72 7.88
CA GLU A 442 -28.08 13.57 7.68
C GLU A 442 -28.93 13.75 8.95
N VAL A 443 -28.77 12.87 9.95
CA VAL A 443 -29.52 12.89 11.22
C VAL A 443 -28.82 13.75 12.29
N GLN A 444 -27.55 14.11 12.10
CA GLN A 444 -26.76 14.94 13.02
C GLN A 444 -26.87 16.43 12.67
#